data_AF-A0A2V6HV01-F1
#
_entry.id   AF-A0A2V6HV01-F1
#
_cell.length_a   1.000
_cell.length_b   1.000
_cell.length_c   1.000
_cell.angle_alpha   90.00
_cell.angle_beta   90.00
_cell.angle_gamma   90.00
#
_symmetry.space_group_name_H-M   'P 1'
#
loop_
_entity.id
_entity.type
_entity.pdbx_description
1 polymer ?
#
loop_
_entity_poly.entity_id
_entity_poly.type
_entity_poly.pdbx_seq_one_letter_code
_entity_poly.pdbx_strand_id
1 'polypeptide(L)'
;EKNLWSNIDHLTKRDEVKFVMGSREDYEWSCDKVRRFDLTKRCRAVLFSPIFGRIDPRQIVEWILEDKLDVRFQLQMHKFIWTPTQRGV
;
A
#
# COMPACT_ATOMS: atom_id res chain seq x y z
N GLU A 1 7.59 -4.66 18.10
CA GLU A 1 6.67 -4.22 17.02
C GLU A 1 6.98 -2.75 16.71
N LYS A 2 7.04 -2.33 15.43
CA LYS A 2 7.49 -0.95 15.06
C LYS A 2 6.34 0.06 14.80
N ASN A 3 5.11 -0.42 14.63
CA ASN A 3 3.95 0.43 14.32
C ASN A 3 3.12 0.69 15.58
N LEU A 4 2.71 1.95 15.80
CA LEU A 4 1.74 2.30 16.84
C LEU A 4 0.32 2.17 16.28
N TRP A 5 -0.27 1.00 16.49
CA TRP A 5 -1.56 0.64 15.86
C TRP A 5 -2.76 1.44 16.35
N SER A 6 -2.70 2.05 17.55
CA SER A 6 -3.76 2.94 18.05
C SER A 6 -4.00 4.15 17.14
N ASN A 7 -3.03 4.51 16.29
CA ASN A 7 -3.20 5.59 15.31
C ASN A 7 -4.32 5.32 14.28
N ILE A 8 -4.66 4.04 14.05
CA ILE A 8 -5.74 3.66 13.13
C ILE A 8 -7.10 4.22 13.58
N ASP A 9 -7.31 4.39 14.88
CA ASP A 9 -8.57 4.91 15.42
C ASP A 9 -8.79 6.40 15.13
N HIS A 10 -7.74 7.11 14.71
CA HIS A 10 -7.82 8.52 14.33
C HIS A 10 -8.04 8.72 12.82
N LEU A 11 -8.06 7.65 12.03
CA LEU A 11 -8.27 7.76 10.58
C LEU A 11 -9.68 8.25 10.26
N THR A 12 -9.74 9.16 9.29
CA THR A 12 -10.97 9.73 8.76
C THR A 12 -11.06 9.53 7.25
N LYS A 13 -12.21 9.90 6.67
CA LYS A 13 -12.43 9.91 5.22
C LYS A 13 -11.60 10.95 4.45
N ARG A 14 -10.74 11.71 5.13
CA ARG A 14 -9.75 12.61 4.50
C ARG A 14 -8.37 11.97 4.37
N ASP A 15 -8.16 10.84 5.03
CA ASP A 15 -6.85 10.18 5.12
C ASP A 15 -6.71 9.05 4.10
N GLU A 16 -5.46 8.69 3.81
CA GLU A 16 -5.10 7.56 2.96
C GLU A 16 -4.07 6.69 3.70
N VAL A 17 -4.23 5.38 3.62
CA VAL A 17 -3.27 4.43 4.23
C VAL A 17 -2.52 3.72 3.11
N LYS A 18 -1.19 3.82 3.11
CA LYS A 18 -0.35 3.23 2.06
C LYS A 18 0.50 2.08 2.59
N PHE A 19 0.41 0.95 1.91
CA PHE A 19 1.27 -0.21 2.08
C PHE A 19 2.30 -0.26 0.96
N VAL A 20 3.57 -0.35 1.34
CA VAL A 20 4.69 -0.49 0.39
C VAL A 20 5.25 -1.90 0.53
N MET A 21 5.21 -2.68 -0.55
CA MET A 21 5.45 -4.13 -0.52
C MET A 21 6.45 -4.56 -1.61
N GLY A 22 7.28 -5.55 -1.29
CA GLY A 22 8.31 -6.09 -2.17
C GLY A 22 8.22 -7.60 -2.37
N SER A 23 7.23 -8.28 -1.81
CA SER A 23 7.04 -9.72 -1.93
C SER A 23 5.57 -10.13 -1.76
N ARG A 24 5.28 -11.43 -1.94
CA ARG A 24 3.94 -11.99 -1.71
C ARG A 24 3.57 -11.97 -0.22
N GLU A 25 4.52 -12.20 0.66
CA GLU A 25 4.32 -12.17 2.11
C GLU A 25 3.95 -10.76 2.59
N ASP A 26 4.59 -9.72 2.04
CA ASP A 26 4.23 -8.33 2.32
C ASP A 26 2.79 -8.02 1.86
N TYR A 27 2.38 -8.54 0.70
CA TYR A 27 1.01 -8.40 0.18
C TYR A 27 0.00 -9.07 1.11
N GLU A 28 0.23 -10.33 1.48
CA GLU A 28 -0.67 -11.10 2.36
C GLU A 28 -0.78 -10.46 3.75
N TRP A 29 0.34 -9.99 4.29
CA TRP A 29 0.36 -9.22 5.54
C TRP A 29 -0.46 -7.93 5.42
N SER A 30 -0.34 -7.22 4.30
CA SER A 30 -1.11 -5.99 4.04
C SER A 30 -2.61 -6.29 3.96
N CYS A 31 -2.99 -7.36 3.27
CA CYS A 31 -4.38 -7.84 3.19
C CYS A 31 -4.95 -8.16 4.58
N ASP A 32 -4.18 -8.85 5.45
CA ASP A 32 -4.57 -9.10 6.84
C ASP A 32 -4.86 -7.78 7.58
N LYS A 33 -3.97 -6.79 7.48
CA LYS A 33 -4.17 -5.50 8.17
C LYS A 33 -5.36 -4.73 7.64
N VAL A 34 -5.58 -4.73 6.32
CA VAL A 34 -6.74 -4.08 5.70
C VAL A 34 -8.04 -4.65 6.26
N ARG A 35 -8.15 -5.98 6.33
CA ARG A 35 -9.33 -6.67 6.85
C ARG A 35 -9.47 -6.49 8.36
N ARG A 36 -8.41 -6.74 9.12
CA ARG A 36 -8.40 -6.67 10.59
C ARG A 36 -8.82 -5.31 11.13
N PHE A 37 -8.46 -4.23 10.43
CA PHE A 37 -8.74 -2.87 10.87
C PHE A 37 -9.87 -2.19 10.09
N ASP A 38 -10.59 -2.91 9.21
CA ASP A 38 -11.64 -2.36 8.35
C ASP A 38 -11.20 -1.06 7.61
N LEU A 39 -9.95 -1.02 7.11
CA LEU A 39 -9.35 0.23 6.65
C LEU A 39 -10.12 0.88 5.50
N THR A 40 -10.69 0.10 4.59
CA THR A 40 -11.50 0.59 3.47
C THR A 40 -12.75 1.33 3.93
N LYS A 41 -13.29 0.97 5.11
CA LYS A 41 -14.43 1.67 5.73
C LYS A 41 -14.01 2.87 6.57
N ARG A 42 -12.77 2.98 7.01
CA ARG A 42 -12.29 4.08 7.86
C ARG A 42 -11.74 5.25 7.07
N CYS A 43 -10.85 4.98 6.11
CA CYS A 43 -10.16 6.02 5.36
C CYS A 43 -10.77 6.26 3.98
N ARG A 44 -10.23 7.24 3.23
CA ARG A 44 -10.63 7.55 1.86
C ARG A 44 -10.20 6.48 0.87
N ALA A 45 -8.98 6.00 1.04
CA ALA A 45 -8.37 5.01 0.17
C ALA A 45 -7.26 4.24 0.91
N VAL A 46 -7.19 2.96 0.62
CA VAL A 46 -6.04 2.13 0.94
C VAL A 46 -5.23 1.94 -0.34
N LEU A 47 -3.93 2.24 -0.27
CA LEU A 47 -3.02 2.26 -1.41
C LEU A 47 -2.01 1.13 -1.30
N PHE A 48 -1.87 0.32 -2.36
CA PHE A 48 -0.84 -0.70 -2.49
C PHE A 48 0.20 -0.23 -3.49
N SER A 49 1.46 -0.20 -3.07
CA SER A 49 2.58 0.31 -3.86
C SER A 49 3.76 -0.65 -3.88
N PRO A 50 4.40 -0.87 -5.04
CA PRO A 50 5.60 -1.69 -5.12
C PRO A 50 6.79 -0.97 -4.48
N ILE A 51 7.69 -1.74 -3.87
CA ILE A 51 9.08 -1.32 -3.68
C ILE A 51 9.72 -1.27 -5.07
N PHE A 52 10.16 -0.08 -5.47
CA PHE A 52 10.75 0.15 -6.78
C PHE A 52 11.93 -0.79 -7.04
N GLY A 53 11.91 -1.49 -8.19
CA GLY A 53 12.97 -2.41 -8.61
C GLY A 53 13.04 -3.74 -7.85
N ARG A 54 12.17 -3.99 -6.87
CA ARG A 54 12.18 -5.22 -6.07
C ARG A 54 11.10 -6.22 -6.48
N ILE A 55 9.91 -5.73 -6.82
CA ILE A 55 8.79 -6.54 -7.29
C ILE A 55 8.22 -5.91 -8.55
N ASP A 56 7.82 -6.74 -9.51
CA ASP A 56 7.11 -6.26 -10.69
C ASP A 56 5.74 -5.70 -10.27
N PRO A 57 5.45 -4.42 -10.56
CA PRO A 57 4.13 -3.81 -10.37
C PRO A 57 2.96 -4.70 -10.82
N ARG A 58 3.13 -5.42 -11.94
CA ARG A 58 2.09 -6.29 -12.51
C ARG A 58 1.67 -7.39 -11.55
N GLN A 59 2.61 -8.00 -10.82
CA GLN A 59 2.31 -9.09 -9.88
C GLN A 59 1.35 -8.62 -8.79
N ILE A 60 1.58 -7.42 -8.23
CA ILE A 60 0.69 -6.86 -7.20
C ILE A 60 -0.71 -6.62 -7.76
N VAL A 61 -0.81 -6.09 -8.98
CA VAL A 61 -2.11 -5.84 -9.62
C VAL A 61 -2.86 -7.14 -9.85
N GLU A 62 -2.19 -8.19 -10.34
CA GLU A 62 -2.80 -9.51 -10.53
C GLU A 62 -3.33 -10.09 -9.22
N TRP A 63 -2.56 -9.98 -8.12
CA TRP A 63 -3.02 -10.43 -6.80
C TRP A 63 -4.23 -9.64 -6.28
N ILE A 64 -4.25 -8.32 -6.45
CA ILE A 64 -5.40 -7.48 -6.06
C ILE A 64 -6.66 -7.90 -6.82
N LEU A 65 -6.53 -8.19 -8.12
CA LEU A 65 -7.64 -8.63 -8.97
C LEU A 65 -8.15 -10.02 -8.57
N GLU A 66 -7.24 -10.96 -8.30
CA GLU A 66 -7.57 -12.31 -7.85
C GLU A 66 -8.34 -12.28 -6.52
N ASP A 67 -7.86 -11.51 -5.55
CA ASP A 67 -8.48 -11.40 -4.22
C ASP A 67 -9.72 -10.50 -4.19
N LYS A 68 -9.99 -9.75 -5.27
CA LYS A 68 -11.06 -8.75 -5.38
C LYS A 68 -11.04 -7.76 -4.22
N LEU A 69 -9.84 -7.34 -3.83
CA LEU A 69 -9.65 -6.48 -2.67
C LEU A 69 -9.98 -5.03 -3.02
N ASP A 70 -10.76 -4.36 -2.18
CA ASP A 70 -11.16 -2.94 -2.36
C ASP A 70 -10.00 -1.99 -1.97
N VAL A 71 -8.95 -2.00 -2.78
CA VAL A 71 -7.74 -1.19 -2.63
C VAL A 71 -7.38 -0.54 -3.96
N ARG A 72 -6.57 0.51 -3.92
CA ARG A 72 -6.06 1.18 -5.11
C ARG A 72 -4.58 0.85 -5.29
N PHE A 73 -4.21 0.48 -6.50
CA PHE A 73 -2.80 0.37 -6.86
C PHE A 73 -2.20 1.77 -7.12
N GLN A 74 -1.02 2.06 -6.58
CA GLN A 74 -0.31 3.32 -6.78
C GLN A 74 1.18 3.09 -7.01
N LEU A 75 1.73 3.60 -8.11
CA LEU A 75 3.17 3.67 -8.34
C LEU A 75 3.83 4.78 -7.54
N GLN A 76 5.09 4.57 -7.14
CA GLN A 76 5.94 5.63 -6.60
C GLN A 76 6.41 6.55 -7.75
N MET A 77 5.53 7.43 -8.25
CA MET A 77 5.74 8.22 -9.47
C MET A 77 7.07 8.98 -9.51
N HIS A 78 7.55 9.49 -8.36
CA HIS A 78 8.82 10.20 -8.28
C HIS A 78 10.02 9.36 -8.76
N LYS A 79 9.96 8.02 -8.67
CA LYS A 79 11.00 7.12 -9.18
C LYS A 79 11.03 7.00 -10.71
N PHE A 80 9.98 7.45 -11.39
CA PHE A 80 9.89 7.49 -12.86
C PHE A 80 10.15 8.89 -13.42
N ILE A 81 9.85 9.93 -12.63
CA ILE A 81 10.05 11.34 -13.03
C ILE A 81 11.51 11.76 -12.84
N TRP A 82 12.11 11.42 -11.70
CA TRP A 82 13.51 11.72 -11.40
C TRP A 82 14.36 10.47 -11.44
N THR A 83 15.69 10.66 -11.51
CA THR A 83 16.60 9.53 -11.39
C THR A 83 16.34 8.81 -10.06
N PRO A 84 16.24 7.47 -10.02
CA PRO A 84 15.82 6.76 -8.81
C PRO A 84 16.69 6.98 -7.56
N THR A 85 17.92 7.44 -7.76
CA THR A 85 18.91 7.76 -6.73
C THR A 85 18.85 9.21 -6.25
N GLN A 86 18.12 10.09 -6.93
CA GLN A 86 17.94 11.49 -6.53
C GLN A 86 17.13 11.57 -5.23
N ARG A 87 17.61 12.40 -4.30
CA ARG A 87 17.00 12.63 -2.99
C ARG A 87 16.34 14.00 -2.94
N GLY A 88 15.31 14.17 -2.11
CA GLY A 88 14.63 15.46 -1.90
C GLY A 88 13.64 15.84 -3.01
N VAL A 89 13.04 14.85 -3.66
CA VAL A 89 12.05 15.00 -4.75
C VAL A 89 10.69 14.45 -4.33
#